data_AF-K1TZK7-F1
#
_entry.id   AF-K1TZK7-F1
#
_cell.length_a   1.000
_cell.length_b   1.000
_cell.length_c   1.000
_cell.angle_alpha   90.00
_cell.angle_beta   90.00
_cell.angle_gamma   90.00
#
_symmetry.space_group_name_H-M   'P 1'
#
loop_
_entity.id
_entity.type
_entity.pdbx_description
1 polymer ?
#
loop_
_entity_poly.entity_id
_entity_poly.type
_entity_poly.pdbx_seq_one_letter_code
_entity_poly.pdbx_strand_id
1 'polypeptide(L)'
;WLVFTNANCMPQSNQWLRLMARNFTSRTQVVLGYSGYERGKGWLHKRAAFDNLFTSMRYLGFALAGSPYMGIGRNLAYRKELFYQQKGFSAHLNLQRGDDDLFINHVATPENTRVETDANAIVRMQPLLRAKDWKEEKIGYASTARLYHGMQRWLAGFETLTRLAFHASWIAAMVIGILHFH
;
A
#
# COMPACT_ATOMS: atom_id res chain seq x y z
N TRP A 1 0.40 -4.08 -21.54
CA TRP A 1 0.23 -3.63 -20.14
C TRP A 1 1.34 -2.67 -19.79
N LEU A 2 1.14 -1.85 -18.77
CA LEU A 2 2.16 -0.99 -18.16
C LEU A 2 2.46 -1.54 -16.77
N VAL A 3 3.74 -1.68 -16.44
CA VAL A 3 4.22 -2.16 -15.14
C VAL A 3 5.13 -1.10 -14.55
N PHE A 4 4.92 -0.79 -13.28
CA PHE A 4 5.57 0.31 -12.56
C PHE A 4 6.41 -0.24 -11.42
N THR A 5 7.61 0.31 -11.32
CA THR A 5 8.51 0.15 -10.19
C THR A 5 9.40 1.37 -10.08
N ASN A 6 9.93 1.64 -8.89
CA ASN A 6 10.81 2.79 -8.67
C ASN A 6 12.27 2.42 -8.90
N ALA A 7 13.11 3.41 -9.19
CA ALA A 7 14.55 3.21 -9.40
C ALA A 7 15.28 2.62 -8.17
N ASN A 8 14.74 2.79 -6.97
CA ASN A 8 15.28 2.24 -5.72
C ASN A 8 14.67 0.89 -5.32
N CYS A 9 13.99 0.22 -6.25
CA CYS A 9 13.30 -1.04 -6.05
C CYS A 9 13.89 -2.14 -6.93
N MET A 10 14.00 -3.35 -6.39
CA MET A 10 14.52 -4.54 -7.09
C MET A 10 13.55 -5.72 -6.96
N PRO A 11 13.13 -6.34 -8.08
CA PRO A 11 12.34 -7.56 -8.02
C PRO A 11 13.11 -8.70 -7.32
N GLN A 12 12.41 -9.49 -6.50
CA GLN A 12 13.03 -10.58 -5.75
C GLN A 12 13.42 -11.77 -6.66
N SER A 13 12.81 -11.88 -7.84
CA SER A 13 13.04 -12.96 -8.80
C SER A 13 12.98 -12.45 -10.24
N ASN A 14 13.66 -13.16 -11.15
CA ASN A 14 13.54 -12.95 -12.58
C ASN A 14 12.14 -13.30 -13.14
N GLN A 15 11.29 -13.96 -12.34
CA GLN A 15 9.92 -14.29 -12.72
C GLN A 15 8.91 -13.15 -12.46
N TRP A 16 9.33 -12.03 -11.86
CA TRP A 16 8.42 -10.95 -11.45
C TRP A 16 7.45 -10.50 -12.54
N LEU A 17 7.95 -10.14 -13.73
CA LEU A 17 7.09 -9.69 -14.83
C LEU A 17 6.13 -10.78 -15.32
N ARG A 18 6.57 -12.04 -15.34
CA ARG A 18 5.72 -13.19 -15.72
C ARG A 18 4.58 -13.37 -14.72
N LEU A 19 4.87 -13.23 -13.43
CA LEU A 19 3.88 -13.36 -12.36
C LEU A 19 2.90 -12.18 -12.38
N MET A 20 3.37 -10.95 -12.54
CA MET A 20 2.48 -9.80 -12.74
C MET A 20 1.59 -10.00 -13.98
N ALA A 21 2.16 -10.45 -15.09
CA ALA A 21 1.46 -10.71 -16.35
C ALA A 21 0.36 -11.77 -16.24
N ARG A 22 0.57 -12.84 -15.48
CA ARG A 22 -0.40 -13.96 -15.37
C ARG A 22 -1.74 -13.54 -14.77
N ASN A 23 -1.77 -12.43 -14.02
CA ASN A 23 -2.98 -11.94 -13.40
C ASN A 23 -3.91 -11.22 -14.38
N PHE A 24 -3.41 -10.77 -15.53
CA PHE A 24 -4.22 -10.11 -16.54
C PHE A 24 -5.12 -11.09 -17.30
N THR A 25 -6.36 -11.21 -16.82
CA THR A 25 -7.45 -11.87 -17.55
C THR A 25 -8.19 -10.86 -18.44
N SER A 26 -9.22 -11.30 -19.19
CA SER A 26 -10.06 -10.40 -20.00
C SER A 26 -10.74 -9.29 -19.19
N ARG A 27 -11.04 -9.54 -17.90
CA ARG A 27 -11.68 -8.57 -16.99
C ARG A 27 -10.69 -7.76 -16.15
N THR A 28 -9.51 -8.31 -15.89
CA THR A 28 -8.52 -7.66 -15.03
C THR A 28 -7.84 -6.51 -15.77
N GLN A 29 -7.95 -5.31 -15.21
CA GLN A 29 -7.31 -4.10 -15.73
C GLN A 29 -6.20 -3.60 -14.81
N VAL A 30 -6.25 -3.93 -13.50
CA VAL A 30 -5.28 -3.52 -12.47
C VAL A 30 -4.75 -4.75 -11.73
N VAL A 31 -3.44 -4.80 -11.52
CA VAL A 31 -2.75 -5.81 -10.71
C VAL A 31 -1.91 -5.12 -9.66
N LEU A 32 -2.20 -5.40 -8.39
CA LEU A 32 -1.46 -4.89 -7.24
C LEU A 32 -0.47 -5.93 -6.75
N GLY A 33 0.76 -5.52 -6.49
CA GLY A 33 1.81 -6.37 -5.94
C GLY A 33 2.38 -5.83 -4.64
N TYR A 34 2.94 -6.72 -3.83
CA TYR A 34 3.59 -6.31 -2.58
C TYR A 34 4.97 -5.69 -2.83
N SER A 35 5.24 -4.55 -2.21
CA SER A 35 6.58 -3.97 -2.11
C SER A 35 6.99 -3.85 -0.65
N GLY A 36 8.14 -4.40 -0.29
CA GLY A 36 8.63 -4.44 1.09
C GLY A 36 10.08 -3.99 1.18
N TYR A 37 10.51 -3.54 2.36
CA TYR A 37 11.92 -3.22 2.57
C TYR A 37 12.81 -4.47 2.53
N GLU A 38 14.05 -4.32 2.05
CA GLU A 38 15.11 -5.29 2.28
C GLU A 38 15.48 -5.37 3.77
N ARG A 39 16.16 -6.46 4.15
CA ARG A 39 16.64 -6.61 5.53
C ARG A 39 17.67 -5.54 5.87
N GLY A 40 17.28 -4.57 6.69
CA GLY A 40 18.15 -3.55 7.24
C GLY A 40 18.45 -3.74 8.73
N LYS A 41 19.48 -3.03 9.19
CA LYS A 41 19.87 -2.97 10.60
C LYS A 41 19.27 -1.75 11.29
N GLY A 42 19.12 -1.81 12.61
CA GLY A 42 18.66 -0.69 13.43
C GLY A 42 17.16 -0.68 13.72
N TRP A 43 16.79 -0.07 14.85
CA TRP A 43 15.41 -0.05 15.33
C TRP A 43 14.48 0.79 14.44
N LEU A 44 14.96 1.93 13.94
CA LEU A 44 14.22 2.78 13.02
C LEU A 44 13.81 2.03 11.74
N HIS A 45 14.76 1.30 11.14
CA HIS A 45 14.50 0.49 9.97
C HIS A 45 13.43 -0.58 10.25
N LYS A 46 13.55 -1.30 11.37
CA LYS A 46 12.55 -2.30 11.78
C LYS A 46 11.15 -1.68 11.93
N ARG A 47 11.06 -0.49 12.53
CA ARG A 47 9.80 0.24 12.69
C ARG A 47 9.20 0.64 11.34
N ALA A 48 10.01 1.17 10.43
CA ALA A 48 9.54 1.57 9.10
C ALA A 48 9.14 0.35 8.24
N ALA A 49 9.90 -0.74 8.30
CA ALA A 49 9.58 -1.99 7.62
C ALA A 49 8.27 -2.59 8.12
N PHE A 50 8.07 -2.59 9.44
CA PHE A 50 6.82 -3.05 10.06
C PHE A 50 5.63 -2.19 9.64
N ASP A 51 5.79 -0.87 9.66
CA ASP A 51 4.74 0.06 9.25
C ASP A 51 4.38 -0.06 7.77
N ASN A 52 5.37 -0.27 6.89
CA ASN A 52 5.15 -0.53 5.48
C ASN A 52 4.46 -1.88 5.24
N LEU A 53 4.87 -2.93 5.95
CA LEU A 53 4.20 -4.23 5.91
C LEU A 53 2.74 -4.09 6.34
N PHE A 54 2.50 -3.39 7.44
CA PHE A 54 1.14 -3.17 7.97
C PHE A 54 0.26 -2.43 6.96
N THR A 55 0.78 -1.32 6.41
CA THR A 55 0.10 -0.57 5.34
C THR A 55 -0.21 -1.46 4.15
N SER A 56 0.74 -2.32 3.77
CA SER A 56 0.60 -3.22 2.64
C SER A 56 -0.45 -4.32 2.84
N MET A 57 -0.44 -4.95 4.02
CA MET A 57 -1.46 -5.93 4.40
C MET A 57 -2.86 -5.30 4.34
N ARG A 58 -2.99 -4.03 4.74
CA ARG A 58 -4.28 -3.33 4.70
C ARG A 58 -4.79 -3.16 3.27
N TYR A 59 -4.05 -2.48 2.39
CA TYR A 59 -4.59 -2.21 1.05
C TYR A 59 -4.70 -3.46 0.17
N LEU A 60 -3.74 -4.38 0.26
CA LEU A 60 -3.81 -5.65 -0.47
C LEU A 60 -4.92 -6.55 0.10
N GLY A 61 -5.11 -6.56 1.42
CA GLY A 61 -6.18 -7.31 2.07
C GLY A 61 -7.56 -6.79 1.67
N PHE A 62 -7.75 -5.47 1.63
CA PHE A 62 -8.99 -4.86 1.12
C PHE A 62 -9.20 -5.17 -0.37
N ALA A 63 -8.16 -5.14 -1.20
CA ALA A 63 -8.26 -5.52 -2.60
C ALA A 63 -8.64 -7.00 -2.78
N LEU A 64 -8.08 -7.91 -1.98
CA LEU A 64 -8.47 -9.33 -1.94
C LEU A 64 -9.91 -9.52 -1.46
N ALA A 65 -10.38 -8.69 -0.52
CA ALA A 65 -11.75 -8.68 -0.04
C ALA A 65 -12.74 -8.01 -1.01
N GLY A 66 -12.30 -7.60 -2.21
CA GLY A 66 -13.16 -6.96 -3.20
C GLY A 66 -13.47 -5.49 -2.90
N SER A 67 -12.59 -4.78 -2.20
CA SER A 67 -12.69 -3.33 -1.98
C SER A 67 -11.34 -2.64 -2.20
N PRO A 68 -10.75 -2.73 -3.40
CA PRO A 68 -9.49 -2.04 -3.68
C PRO A 68 -9.70 -0.52 -3.55
N TYR A 69 -8.73 0.17 -2.96
CA TYR A 69 -8.82 1.62 -2.74
C TYR A 69 -7.51 2.37 -2.95
N MET A 70 -6.39 1.64 -3.10
CA MET A 70 -5.05 2.19 -3.11
C MET A 70 -4.10 1.19 -3.77
N GLY A 71 -3.05 1.71 -4.41
CA GLY A 71 -2.01 0.89 -5.03
C GLY A 71 -0.71 1.69 -5.14
N ILE A 72 0.38 1.08 -4.67
CA ILE A 72 1.68 1.76 -4.58
C ILE A 72 2.45 1.51 -5.89
N GLY A 73 2.89 2.57 -6.58
CA GLY A 73 3.62 2.49 -7.86
C GLY A 73 4.96 1.74 -7.86
N ARG A 74 5.38 1.22 -6.70
CA ARG A 74 6.59 0.40 -6.51
C ARG A 74 6.41 -1.04 -7.04
N ASN A 75 5.18 -1.55 -7.02
CA ASN A 75 4.83 -2.86 -7.56
C ASN A 75 3.37 -2.85 -8.02
N LEU A 76 3.13 -2.19 -9.16
CA LEU A 76 1.81 -1.94 -9.71
C LEU A 76 1.82 -2.23 -11.20
N ALA A 77 0.75 -2.81 -11.73
CA ALA A 77 0.57 -2.93 -13.17
C ALA A 77 -0.87 -2.63 -13.58
N TYR A 78 -1.05 -2.01 -14.74
CA TYR A 78 -2.38 -1.78 -15.31
C TYR A 78 -2.39 -1.84 -16.84
N ARG A 79 -3.58 -1.99 -17.41
CA ARG A 79 -3.80 -1.98 -18.87
C ARG A 79 -3.47 -0.61 -19.47
N LYS A 80 -2.85 -0.63 -20.66
CA LYS A 80 -2.45 0.62 -21.34
C LYS A 80 -3.68 1.40 -21.79
N GLU A 81 -4.74 0.69 -22.12
CA GLU A 81 -6.04 1.22 -22.49
C GLU A 81 -6.66 2.00 -21.31
N LEU A 82 -6.58 1.44 -20.09
CA LEU A 82 -7.06 2.10 -18.87
C LEU A 82 -6.32 3.42 -18.63
N PHE A 83 -5.01 3.44 -18.85
CA PHE A 83 -4.19 4.66 -18.74
C PHE A 83 -4.64 5.75 -19.72
N TYR A 84 -4.85 5.41 -20.99
CA TYR A 84 -5.27 6.39 -21.99
C TYR A 84 -6.71 6.87 -21.80
N GLN A 85 -7.63 5.99 -21.39
CA GLN A 85 -9.02 6.35 -21.09
C GLN A 85 -9.11 7.43 -20.01
N GLN A 86 -8.21 7.38 -19.04
CA GLN A 86 -8.14 8.34 -17.94
C GLN A 86 -7.26 9.56 -18.26
N LYS A 87 -6.92 9.78 -19.54
CA LYS A 87 -6.03 10.85 -20.02
C LYS A 87 -4.64 10.83 -19.35
N GLY A 88 -4.19 9.65 -18.92
CA GLY A 88 -2.94 9.44 -18.20
C GLY A 88 -2.86 10.25 -16.90
N PHE A 89 -1.69 10.83 -16.61
CA PHE A 89 -1.48 11.68 -15.43
C PHE A 89 -1.94 13.13 -15.62
N SER A 90 -2.57 13.45 -16.76
CA SER A 90 -2.90 14.85 -17.10
C SER A 90 -3.86 15.50 -16.11
N ALA A 91 -4.69 14.71 -15.41
CA ALA A 91 -5.58 15.19 -14.35
C ALA A 91 -4.87 15.40 -12.99
N HIS A 92 -3.68 14.83 -12.78
CA HIS A 92 -2.95 14.80 -11.51
C HIS A 92 -1.57 15.48 -11.58
N LEU A 93 -1.23 16.16 -12.69
CA LEU A 93 0.05 16.86 -12.95
C LEU A 93 0.53 17.82 -11.84
N ASN A 94 -0.33 18.22 -10.90
CA ASN A 94 0.00 19.13 -9.80
C ASN A 94 0.40 18.42 -8.48
N LEU A 95 0.33 17.09 -8.39
CA LEU A 95 0.73 16.34 -7.20
C LEU A 95 2.15 15.78 -7.40
N GLN A 96 3.12 16.34 -6.68
CA GLN A 96 4.52 15.88 -6.76
C GLN A 96 4.74 14.44 -6.24
N ARG A 97 3.78 13.89 -5.46
CA ARG A 97 3.82 12.55 -4.85
C ARG A 97 2.40 12.05 -4.59
N GLY A 98 2.13 10.77 -4.86
CA GLY A 98 0.85 10.12 -4.54
C GLY A 98 -0.10 9.89 -5.72
N ASP A 99 0.34 10.18 -6.94
CA ASP A 99 -0.46 10.04 -8.17
C ASP A 99 -0.96 8.61 -8.38
N ASP A 100 -0.13 7.61 -8.07
CA ASP A 100 -0.49 6.21 -8.24
C ASP A 100 -1.63 5.80 -7.31
N ASP A 101 -1.59 6.22 -6.05
CA ASP A 101 -2.63 5.87 -5.07
C ASP A 101 -3.99 6.44 -5.48
N LEU A 102 -4.03 7.70 -5.93
CA LEU A 102 -5.25 8.38 -6.35
C LEU A 102 -5.77 7.87 -7.68
N PHE A 103 -4.87 7.57 -8.62
CA PHE A 103 -5.24 6.92 -9.87
C PHE A 103 -5.92 5.58 -9.59
N ILE A 104 -5.30 4.73 -8.75
CA ILE A 104 -5.88 3.44 -8.36
C ILE A 104 -7.18 3.61 -7.59
N ASN A 105 -7.29 4.59 -6.68
CA ASN A 105 -8.55 4.88 -5.99
C ASN A 105 -9.69 5.20 -6.97
N HIS A 106 -9.40 5.86 -8.10
CA HIS A 106 -10.40 6.24 -9.09
C HIS A 106 -10.77 5.10 -10.05
N VAL A 107 -9.80 4.27 -10.46
CA VAL A 107 -10.00 3.28 -11.53
C VAL A 107 -10.22 1.85 -11.02
N ALA A 108 -9.85 1.55 -9.79
CA ALA A 108 -9.93 0.19 -9.26
C ALA A 108 -11.36 -0.12 -8.80
N THR A 109 -11.87 -1.24 -9.30
CA THR A 109 -13.13 -1.85 -8.91
C THR A 109 -12.88 -3.29 -8.45
N PRO A 110 -13.82 -3.90 -7.71
CA PRO A 110 -13.69 -5.29 -7.25
C PRO A 110 -13.51 -6.28 -8.42
N GLU A 111 -14.11 -6.00 -9.58
CA GLU A 111 -14.12 -6.90 -10.74
C GLU A 111 -12.89 -6.74 -11.64
N ASN A 112 -12.29 -5.54 -11.64
CA ASN A 112 -11.17 -5.23 -12.53
C ASN A 112 -9.79 -5.32 -11.85
N THR A 113 -9.74 -5.54 -10.53
CA THR A 113 -8.51 -5.57 -9.74
C THR A 113 -8.16 -6.98 -9.29
N ARG A 114 -6.88 -7.35 -9.39
CA ARG A 114 -6.34 -8.58 -8.78
C ARG A 114 -5.07 -8.28 -7.99
N VAL A 115 -4.77 -9.14 -7.02
CA VAL A 115 -3.58 -9.03 -6.18
C VAL A 115 -2.65 -10.21 -6.47
N GLU A 116 -1.38 -9.91 -6.75
CA GLU A 116 -0.34 -10.93 -6.88
C GLU A 116 0.29 -11.21 -5.51
N THR A 117 0.20 -12.47 -5.07
CA THR A 117 0.58 -12.93 -3.73
C THR A 117 1.83 -13.81 -3.73
N ASP A 118 2.36 -14.18 -4.90
CA ASP A 118 3.55 -15.01 -5.02
C ASP A 118 4.79 -14.30 -4.48
N ALA A 119 5.56 -15.02 -3.67
CA ALA A 119 6.78 -14.49 -3.07
C ALA A 119 7.82 -14.05 -4.12
N ASN A 120 7.81 -14.65 -5.31
CA ASN A 120 8.70 -14.30 -6.41
C ASN A 120 8.28 -13.03 -7.14
N ALA A 121 7.06 -12.54 -6.93
CA ALA A 121 6.59 -11.28 -7.49
C ALA A 121 6.81 -10.08 -6.54
N ILE A 122 7.38 -10.32 -5.36
CA ILE A 122 7.68 -9.26 -4.39
C ILE A 122 8.78 -8.37 -4.95
N VAL A 123 8.59 -7.07 -4.78
CA VAL A 123 9.61 -6.06 -5.06
C VAL A 123 10.19 -5.57 -3.74
N ARG A 124 11.53 -5.48 -3.68
CA ARG A 124 12.26 -5.07 -2.49
C ARG A 124 12.79 -3.64 -2.64
N MET A 125 12.55 -2.83 -1.61
CA MET A 125 13.04 -1.46 -1.53
C MET A 125 14.36 -1.43 -0.75
N GLN A 126 15.27 -0.55 -1.17
CA GLN A 126 16.50 -0.33 -0.41
C GLN A 126 16.21 0.09 1.05
N PRO A 127 17.06 -0.33 2.01
CA PRO A 127 16.88 0.03 3.42
C PRO A 127 16.85 1.54 3.63
N LEU A 128 15.95 1.99 4.50
CA LEU A 128 15.92 3.38 4.97
C LEU A 128 17.24 3.77 5.65
N LEU A 129 17.93 4.75 5.07
CA LEU A 129 19.18 5.30 5.60
C LEU A 129 18.96 6.48 6.55
N ARG A 130 17.87 7.25 6.36
CA ARG A 130 17.58 8.45 7.16
C ARG A 130 16.12 8.49 7.59
N ALA A 131 15.88 8.89 8.84
CA ALA A 131 14.52 9.05 9.39
C ALA A 131 13.70 10.12 8.66
N LYS A 132 14.37 11.11 8.06
CA LYS A 132 13.74 12.18 7.30
C LYS A 132 12.95 11.63 6.11
N ASP A 133 13.54 10.68 5.38
CA ASP A 133 12.93 10.09 4.18
C ASP A 133 11.63 9.34 4.54
N TRP A 134 11.64 8.61 5.66
CA TRP A 134 10.45 7.94 6.18
C TRP A 134 9.36 8.93 6.62
N LYS A 135 9.75 10.03 7.26
CA LYS A 135 8.82 11.08 7.68
C LYS A 135 8.17 11.76 6.47
N GLU A 136 8.94 12.04 5.43
CA GLU A 136 8.42 12.59 4.18
C GLU A 136 7.45 11.64 3.48
N GLU A 137 7.75 10.33 3.45
CA GLU A 137 6.84 9.30 2.94
C GLU A 137 5.51 9.30 3.72
N LYS A 138 5.57 9.39 5.05
CA LYS A 138 4.38 9.49 5.90
C LYS A 138 3.57 10.75 5.68
N ILE A 139 4.21 11.90 5.47
CA ILE A 139 3.53 13.15 5.17
C ILE A 139 2.82 13.05 3.81
N GLY A 140 3.49 12.49 2.79
CA GLY A 140 2.90 12.22 1.49
C GLY A 140 1.64 11.35 1.61
N TYR A 141 1.73 10.25 2.35
CA TYR A 141 0.58 9.37 2.62
C TYR A 141 -0.57 10.08 3.34
N ALA A 142 -0.26 10.89 4.36
CA ALA A 142 -1.27 11.63 5.11
C ALA A 142 -1.97 12.70 4.24
N SER A 143 -1.24 13.31 3.30
CA SER A 143 -1.83 14.25 2.35
C SER A 143 -2.75 13.57 1.34
N THR A 144 -2.36 12.42 0.79
CA THR A 144 -3.14 11.70 -0.23
C THR A 144 -4.35 11.00 0.38
N ALA A 145 -4.24 10.49 1.62
CA ALA A 145 -5.34 9.85 2.32
C ALA A 145 -6.57 10.77 2.52
N ARG A 146 -6.38 12.09 2.53
CA ARG A 146 -7.50 13.05 2.60
C ARG A 146 -8.30 13.14 1.29
N LEU A 147 -7.68 12.77 0.18
CA LEU A 147 -8.24 12.85 -1.17
C LEU A 147 -8.89 11.53 -1.62
N TYR A 148 -8.78 10.46 -0.83
CA TYR A 148 -9.44 9.19 -1.13
C TYR A 148 -10.95 9.35 -1.14
N HIS A 149 -11.57 8.91 -2.24
CA HIS A 149 -13.00 8.93 -2.44
C HIS A 149 -13.62 7.60 -1.97
N GLY A 150 -14.85 7.67 -1.44
CA GLY A 150 -15.66 6.48 -1.11
C GLY A 150 -15.67 6.02 0.36
N MET A 151 -16.31 4.88 0.60
CA MET A 151 -16.53 4.26 1.92
C MET A 151 -15.22 3.75 2.55
N GLN A 152 -14.15 3.61 1.76
CA GLN A 152 -12.86 3.08 2.18
C GLN A 152 -12.11 4.04 3.10
N ARG A 153 -12.35 5.35 3.00
CA ARG A 153 -11.88 6.32 4.00
C ARG A 153 -12.49 6.06 5.37
N TRP A 154 -13.77 5.71 5.43
CA TRP A 154 -14.46 5.36 6.67
C TRP A 154 -14.00 4.01 7.21
N LEU A 155 -13.80 3.00 6.35
CA LEU A 155 -13.26 1.70 6.75
C LEU A 155 -11.84 1.81 7.31
N ALA A 156 -10.96 2.59 6.68
CA ALA A 156 -9.61 2.85 7.18
C ALA A 156 -9.63 3.66 8.49
N GLY A 157 -10.56 4.62 8.63
CA GLY A 157 -10.79 5.35 9.87
C GLY A 157 -11.28 4.44 11.00
N PHE A 158 -12.23 3.54 10.70
CA PHE A 158 -12.77 2.58 11.65
C PHE A 158 -11.70 1.59 12.13
N GLU A 159 -10.88 1.05 11.22
CA GLU A 159 -9.73 0.19 11.58
C GLU A 159 -8.72 0.91 12.49
N THR A 160 -8.49 2.20 12.23
CA THR A 160 -7.62 3.02 13.08
C THR A 160 -8.24 3.23 14.47
N LEU A 161 -9.54 3.51 14.53
CA LEU A 161 -10.28 3.74 15.77
C LEU A 161 -10.33 2.48 16.64
N THR A 162 -10.67 1.32 16.07
CA THR A 162 -10.74 0.05 16.80
C THR A 162 -9.38 -0.35 17.36
N ARG A 163 -8.29 -0.07 16.63
CA ARG A 163 -6.92 -0.26 17.11
C ARG A 163 -6.57 0.65 18.29
N LEU A 164 -6.95 1.92 18.22
CA LEU A 164 -6.75 2.85 19.33
C LEU A 164 -7.54 2.42 20.57
N ALA A 165 -8.79 2.00 20.37
CA ALA A 165 -9.62 1.47 21.44
C ALA A 165 -9.02 0.20 22.07
N PHE A 166 -8.46 -0.70 21.24
CA PHE A 166 -7.76 -1.90 21.72
C PHE A 166 -6.52 -1.55 22.54
N HIS A 167 -5.69 -0.61 22.10
CA HIS A 167 -4.52 -0.18 22.88
C HIS A 167 -4.94 0.51 24.18
N ALA A 168 -5.97 1.35 24.15
CA ALA A 168 -6.51 2.00 25.33
C ALA A 168 -7.06 0.98 26.34
N SER A 169 -7.79 -0.04 25.89
CA SER A 169 -8.33 -1.08 26.76
C SER A 169 -7.22 -1.93 27.39
N TRP A 170 -6.16 -2.23 26.62
CA TRP A 170 -5.00 -2.96 27.14
C TRP A 170 -4.25 -2.17 28.22
N ILE A 171 -4.02 -0.87 27.99
CA ILE A 171 -3.39 0.01 28.98
C ILE A 171 -4.27 0.12 30.24
N ALA A 172 -5.58 0.31 30.07
CA ALA A 172 -6.51 0.36 31.18
C ALA A 172 -6.49 -0.95 31.99
N ALA A 173 -6.50 -2.11 31.33
CA ALA A 173 -6.41 -3.40 31.98
C ALA A 173 -5.10 -3.59 32.76
N MET A 174 -3.95 -3.15 32.21
CA MET A 174 -2.68 -3.18 32.94
C MET A 174 -2.71 -2.27 34.17
N VAL A 175 -3.24 -1.05 34.05
CA VAL A 175 -3.32 -0.09 35.16
C VAL A 175 -4.21 -0.62 36.28
N ILE A 176 -5.40 -1.13 35.94
CA ILE A 176 -6.32 -1.77 36.89
C ILE A 176 -5.64 -2.96 37.55
N GLY A 177 -4.95 -3.80 36.76
CA GLY A 177 -4.22 -4.96 37.27
C GLY A 177 -3.14 -4.59 38.28
N ILE A 178 -2.39 -3.50 38.04
CA ILE A 178 -1.36 -3.00 38.97
C ILE A 178 -2.00 -2.42 40.24
N LEU A 179 -3.09 -1.68 40.11
CA LEU A 179 -3.79 -1.05 41.25
C LEU A 179 -4.47 -2.07 42.16
N HIS A 180 -4.94 -3.20 41.63
CA HIS A 180 -5.58 -4.28 42.38
C HIS A 180 -4.64 -5.44 42.78
N PHE A 181 -3.34 -5.34 42.47
CA PHE A 181 -2.32 -6.29 42.95
C PHE A 181 -1.76 -5.90 44.34
N HIS A 182 -2.26 -4.81 44.93
CA HIS A 182 -2.09 -4.41 46.33
C HIS A 182 -3.38 -4.66 47.10
#